data_AF-A0A250X396-F1
#
_entry.id   AF-A0A250X396-F1
#
_cell.length_a   1.000
_cell.length_b   1.000
_cell.length_c   1.000
_cell.angle_alpha   90.00
_cell.angle_beta   90.00
_cell.angle_gamma   90.00
#
_symmetry.space_group_name_H-M   'P 1'
#
loop_
_entity.id
_entity.type
_entity.pdbx_description
1 polymer ?
#
loop_
_entity_poly.entity_id
_entity_poly.type
_entity_poly.pdbx_seq_one_letter_code
_entity_poly.pdbx_strand_id
1 'polypeptide(L)'
;MGSLAPWSETPLRVIIEFKRSSEGCKRDIKLTHRKDTMPPQLFNRVTPQAFEALMNDCEHLATEHPYLAAANMDCFCQNLAGCCMVLFVGFGCFQGDAGSYEMWLQKVSQVLAVHQPYYAQCGCRLSVESVHGSFWIQIDIVPAMPMPPMMMPAPGFPYPTLPPQKG
;
A
#
# COMPACT_ATOMS: atom_id res chain seq x y z
N MET A 1 -21.75 8.89 19.07
CA MET A 1 -20.42 8.31 18.86
C MET A 1 -20.15 8.33 17.36
N GLY A 2 -19.26 9.18 16.87
CA GLY A 2 -18.93 9.21 15.44
C GLY A 2 -18.18 7.93 15.07
N SER A 3 -18.61 7.23 14.03
CA SER A 3 -17.83 6.13 13.46
C SER A 3 -16.52 6.71 12.95
N LEU A 4 -15.39 6.30 13.54
CA LEU A 4 -14.09 6.60 12.96
C LEU A 4 -14.04 6.01 11.55
N ALA A 5 -13.49 6.75 10.61
CA ALA A 5 -13.28 6.23 9.26
C ALA A 5 -12.34 5.01 9.33
N PRO A 6 -12.53 3.98 8.49
CA PRO A 6 -11.73 2.76 8.56
C PRO A 6 -10.23 3.00 8.33
N TRP A 7 -9.88 4.09 7.62
CA TRP A 7 -8.51 4.56 7.38
C TRP A 7 -7.99 5.53 8.47
N SER A 8 -8.65 5.65 9.63
CA SER A 8 -8.16 6.50 10.73
C SER A 8 -7.09 5.77 11.56
N GLU A 9 -5.96 6.45 11.77
CA GLU A 9 -4.96 6.01 12.75
C GLU A 9 -5.51 6.04 14.18
N THR A 10 -4.98 5.18 15.03
CA THR A 10 -5.26 5.13 16.47
C THR A 10 -3.97 4.83 17.24
N PRO A 11 -3.95 4.91 18.58
CA PRO A 11 -2.77 4.52 19.36
C PRO A 11 -2.31 3.07 19.13
N LEU A 12 -3.19 2.20 18.61
CA LEU A 12 -2.92 0.79 18.36
C LEU A 12 -2.97 0.44 16.86
N ARG A 13 -3.06 1.43 15.98
CA ARG A 13 -3.21 1.22 14.54
C ARG A 13 -2.49 2.29 13.76
N VAL A 14 -1.59 1.87 12.89
CA VAL A 14 -0.89 2.71 11.91
C VAL A 14 -1.35 2.33 10.51
N ILE A 15 -1.50 3.31 9.63
CA ILE A 15 -2.12 3.13 8.31
C ILE A 15 -1.25 3.75 7.23
N ILE A 16 -0.70 2.90 6.36
CA ILE A 16 0.04 3.29 5.17
C ILE A 16 -0.94 3.27 3.98
N GLU A 17 -1.53 4.41 3.68
CA GLU A 17 -2.54 4.55 2.63
C GLU A 17 -1.91 4.88 1.27
N PHE A 18 -2.38 4.23 0.21
CA PHE A 18 -2.02 4.52 -1.17
C PHE A 18 -2.97 5.59 -1.73
N LYS A 19 -2.68 6.87 -1.46
CA LYS A 19 -3.55 7.99 -1.86
C LYS A 19 -3.38 8.31 -3.33
N ARG A 20 -4.47 8.20 -4.08
CA ARG A 20 -4.56 8.69 -5.46
C ARG A 20 -4.36 10.20 -5.48
N SER A 21 -3.38 10.65 -6.25
CA SER A 21 -3.10 12.05 -6.51
C SER A 21 -3.13 12.28 -8.02
N SER A 22 -3.64 13.43 -8.45
CA SER A 22 -3.55 13.86 -9.83
C SER A 22 -3.06 15.30 -9.86
N GLU A 23 -1.93 15.54 -10.48
CA GLU A 23 -1.38 16.89 -10.67
C GLU A 23 -1.35 17.19 -12.17
N GLY A 24 -2.30 18.01 -12.61
CA GLY A 24 -2.57 18.22 -14.03
C GLY A 24 -2.96 16.91 -14.73
N CYS A 25 -2.20 16.52 -15.76
CA CYS A 25 -2.42 15.30 -16.52
C CYS A 25 -1.70 14.06 -15.95
N LYS A 26 -0.91 14.21 -14.87
CA LYS A 26 -0.12 13.11 -14.31
C LYS A 26 -0.87 12.48 -13.13
N ARG A 27 -1.11 11.18 -13.22
CA ARG A 27 -1.58 10.34 -12.10
C ARG A 27 -0.39 9.93 -11.25
N ASP A 28 -0.56 9.93 -9.95
CA ASP A 28 0.46 9.53 -8.98
C ASP A 28 -0.19 8.87 -7.75
N ILE A 29 0.57 8.08 -7.01
CA ILE A 29 0.18 7.50 -5.73
C ILE A 29 1.10 8.05 -4.63
N LYS A 30 0.52 8.78 -3.68
CA LYS A 30 1.21 9.32 -2.52
C LYS A 30 0.95 8.44 -1.30
N LEU A 31 2.01 8.09 -0.57
CA LEU A 31 1.90 7.37 0.69
C LEU A 31 1.64 8.34 1.86
N THR A 32 0.86 7.94 2.86
CA THR A 32 0.61 8.75 4.08
C THR A 32 1.84 8.91 4.96
N HIS A 33 2.70 7.89 4.98
CA HIS A 33 3.97 7.90 5.70
C HIS A 33 5.14 7.97 4.75
N ARG A 34 6.26 8.46 5.26
CA ARG A 34 7.55 8.49 4.56
C ARG A 34 8.52 7.58 5.27
N LYS A 35 9.47 7.01 4.54
CA LYS A 35 10.49 6.11 5.08
C LYS A 35 11.42 6.75 6.12
N ASP A 36 11.61 8.06 6.05
CA ASP A 36 12.44 8.85 6.98
C ASP A 36 11.70 9.21 8.29
N THR A 37 10.38 9.04 8.33
CA THR A 37 9.53 9.53 9.44
C THR A 37 8.70 8.39 9.99
N MET A 38 9.21 7.72 11.03
CA MET A 38 8.52 6.62 11.67
C MET A 38 7.33 7.11 12.52
N PRO A 39 6.15 6.49 12.38
CA PRO A 39 4.98 6.81 13.20
C PRO A 39 5.24 6.60 14.70
N PRO A 40 4.79 7.52 15.58
CA PRO A 40 5.09 7.44 17.00
C PRO A 40 4.61 6.15 17.68
N GLN A 41 3.56 5.54 17.16
CA GLN A 41 2.99 4.30 17.67
C GLN A 41 3.94 3.11 17.51
N LEU A 42 4.89 3.17 16.56
CA LEU A 42 5.88 2.13 16.31
C LEU A 42 7.20 2.35 17.07
N PHE A 43 7.39 3.51 17.72
CA PHE A 43 8.58 3.76 18.54
C PHE A 43 8.71 2.70 19.63
N ASN A 44 9.93 2.20 19.82
CA ASN A 44 10.29 1.13 20.75
C ASN A 44 9.68 -0.26 20.44
N ARG A 45 9.00 -0.42 19.30
CA ARG A 45 8.47 -1.72 18.84
C ARG A 45 9.21 -2.22 17.62
N VAL A 46 9.31 -1.37 16.61
CA VAL A 46 9.91 -1.66 15.30
C VAL A 46 11.18 -0.82 15.15
N THR A 47 12.24 -1.39 14.60
CA THR A 47 13.46 -0.61 14.31
C THR A 47 13.21 0.35 13.14
N PRO A 48 13.84 1.53 13.12
CA PRO A 48 13.72 2.45 11.99
C PRO A 48 14.10 1.80 10.65
N GLN A 49 15.09 0.90 10.64
CA GLN A 49 15.53 0.20 9.43
C GLN A 49 14.48 -0.78 8.90
N ALA A 50 13.76 -1.48 9.78
CA ALA A 50 12.69 -2.39 9.37
C ALA A 50 11.48 -1.62 8.83
N PHE A 51 11.18 -0.45 9.41
CA PHE A 51 10.16 0.44 8.89
C PHE A 51 10.55 1.04 7.53
N GLU A 52 11.79 1.51 7.39
CA GLU A 52 12.32 2.01 6.13
C GLU A 52 12.27 0.95 5.02
N ALA A 53 12.64 -0.30 5.33
CA ALA A 53 12.57 -1.41 4.38
C ALA A 53 11.13 -1.67 3.90
N LEU A 54 10.16 -1.74 4.83
CA LEU A 54 8.74 -1.86 4.48
C LEU A 54 8.27 -0.69 3.62
N MET A 55 8.65 0.55 3.97
CA MET A 55 8.27 1.73 3.22
C MET A 55 8.89 1.78 1.82
N ASN A 56 10.13 1.32 1.62
CA ASN A 56 10.73 1.21 0.30
C ASN A 56 9.95 0.23 -0.60
N ASP A 57 9.51 -0.92 -0.06
CA ASP A 57 8.67 -1.85 -0.82
C ASP A 57 7.28 -1.25 -1.11
N CYS A 58 6.72 -0.48 -0.18
CA CYS A 58 5.48 0.26 -0.41
C CYS A 58 5.63 1.34 -1.49
N GLU A 59 6.76 2.05 -1.54
CA GLU A 59 7.09 3.01 -2.60
C GLU A 59 7.14 2.30 -3.96
N HIS A 60 7.76 1.12 -4.03
CA HIS A 60 7.75 0.32 -5.26
C HIS A 60 6.33 -0.12 -5.66
N LEU A 61 5.54 -0.65 -4.73
CA LEU A 61 4.13 -1.01 -4.96
C LEU A 61 3.28 0.19 -5.41
N ALA A 62 3.57 1.39 -4.92
CA ALA A 62 2.88 2.62 -5.35
C ALA A 62 3.15 2.93 -6.82
N THR A 63 4.37 2.70 -7.32
CA THR A 63 4.72 2.91 -8.74
C THR A 63 4.08 1.88 -9.69
N GLU A 64 3.72 0.70 -9.18
CA GLU A 64 3.05 -0.36 -9.93
C GLU A 64 1.52 -0.35 -9.75
N HIS A 65 0.98 0.66 -9.08
CA HIS A 65 -0.43 0.68 -8.73
C HIS A 65 -1.33 0.78 -9.98
N PRO A 66 -2.41 -0.02 -10.09
CA PRO A 66 -3.30 -0.05 -11.28
C PRO A 66 -3.87 1.30 -11.73
N TYR A 67 -4.10 2.21 -10.79
CA TYR A 67 -4.48 3.61 -11.06
C TYR A 67 -3.53 4.35 -12.02
N LEU A 68 -2.23 4.01 -11.99
CA LEU A 68 -1.20 4.60 -12.84
C LEU A 68 -1.18 4.03 -14.25
N ALA A 69 -1.81 2.87 -14.47
CA ALA A 69 -1.93 2.32 -15.80
C ALA A 69 -2.69 3.31 -16.69
N ALA A 70 -2.04 3.78 -17.76
CA ALA A 70 -2.71 4.55 -18.78
C ALA A 70 -3.89 3.73 -19.32
N ALA A 71 -5.01 4.39 -19.64
CA ALA A 71 -6.11 3.73 -20.32
C ALA A 71 -5.57 3.19 -21.65
N ASN A 72 -5.40 1.87 -21.72
CA ASN A 72 -4.76 1.25 -22.87
C ASN A 72 -5.65 1.51 -24.11
N MET A 73 -5.09 2.10 -25.17
CA MET A 73 -5.87 2.47 -26.36
C MET A 73 -6.57 1.26 -27.00
N ASP A 74 -6.02 0.05 -26.86
CA ASP A 74 -6.64 -1.18 -27.36
C ASP A 74 -7.98 -1.50 -26.66
N CYS A 75 -8.09 -1.20 -25.36
CA CYS A 75 -9.34 -1.30 -24.61
C CYS A 75 -10.33 -0.20 -25.02
N PHE A 76 -9.80 0.97 -25.40
CA PHE A 76 -10.58 2.06 -25.97
C PHE A 76 -11.13 1.68 -27.35
N CYS A 77 -10.35 1.04 -28.23
CA CYS A 77 -10.76 0.61 -29.58
C CYS A 77 -11.78 -0.54 -29.55
N GLN A 78 -11.64 -1.51 -28.64
CA GLN A 78 -12.66 -2.55 -28.45
C GLN A 78 -13.98 -1.98 -27.88
N ASN A 79 -13.91 -0.99 -27.00
CA ASN A 79 -15.11 -0.28 -26.54
C ASN A 79 -15.64 0.73 -27.58
N LEU A 80 -14.80 1.30 -28.45
CA LEU A 80 -15.23 2.25 -29.49
C LEU A 80 -16.11 1.58 -30.54
N ALA A 81 -15.82 0.31 -30.87
CA ALA A 81 -16.67 -0.50 -31.73
C ALA A 81 -18.09 -0.71 -31.12
N GLY A 82 -18.22 -0.68 -29.79
CA GLY A 82 -19.51 -0.64 -29.09
C GLY A 82 -20.09 0.77 -28.89
N CYS A 83 -19.25 1.79 -28.72
CA CYS A 83 -19.66 3.18 -28.44
C CYS A 83 -20.20 3.93 -29.65
N CYS A 84 -20.00 3.46 -30.88
CA CYS A 84 -20.73 3.99 -32.05
C CYS A 84 -22.26 3.87 -31.89
N MET A 85 -22.77 2.99 -31.01
CA MET A 85 -24.20 2.92 -30.65
C MET A 85 -24.59 3.76 -29.42
N VAL A 86 -23.65 4.35 -28.68
CA VAL A 86 -23.91 5.08 -27.41
C VAL A 86 -23.64 6.59 -27.54
N LEU A 87 -23.46 7.10 -28.76
CA LEU A 87 -23.21 8.53 -29.04
C LEU A 87 -24.34 9.50 -28.64
N PHE A 88 -25.43 9.04 -28.02
CA PHE A 88 -26.51 9.89 -27.51
C PHE A 88 -26.67 9.94 -25.99
N VAL A 89 -25.92 9.15 -25.21
CA VAL A 89 -26.04 9.18 -23.74
C VAL A 89 -24.70 9.56 -23.15
N GLY A 90 -24.58 10.85 -22.81
CA GLY A 90 -23.70 11.43 -21.81
C GLY A 90 -22.32 10.82 -21.64
N PHE A 91 -21.31 11.57 -22.05
CA PHE A 91 -19.87 11.40 -21.75
C PHE A 91 -19.59 11.43 -20.23
N GLY A 92 -20.14 10.47 -19.50
CA GLY A 92 -20.00 10.31 -18.07
C GLY A 92 -18.68 9.61 -17.76
N CYS A 93 -17.65 10.39 -17.49
CA CYS A 93 -16.55 10.13 -16.54
C CYS A 93 -16.22 8.66 -16.23
N PHE A 94 -15.97 7.81 -17.23
CA PHE A 94 -15.35 6.51 -17.00
C PHE A 94 -13.87 6.74 -16.67
N GLN A 95 -13.58 7.06 -15.40
CA GLN A 95 -12.27 6.77 -14.81
C GLN A 95 -12.18 5.25 -14.59
N GLY A 96 -12.18 4.49 -15.69
CA GLY A 96 -11.88 3.06 -15.66
C GLY A 96 -10.40 2.90 -15.36
N ASP A 97 -10.07 2.47 -14.15
CA ASP A 97 -8.73 1.97 -13.84
C ASP A 97 -8.49 0.75 -14.76
N ALA A 98 -7.52 0.84 -15.67
CA ALA A 98 -7.30 -0.19 -16.69
C ALA A 98 -6.47 -1.39 -16.18
N GLY A 99 -5.86 -1.27 -15.00
CA GLY A 99 -5.01 -2.33 -14.42
C GLY A 99 -5.80 -3.35 -13.58
N SER A 100 -5.30 -4.59 -13.54
CA SER A 100 -5.84 -5.63 -12.65
C SER A 100 -5.37 -5.41 -11.21
N TYR A 101 -6.30 -5.08 -10.32
CA TYR A 101 -6.05 -4.96 -8.88
C TYR A 101 -5.70 -6.30 -8.24
N GLU A 102 -6.13 -7.42 -8.80
CA GLU A 102 -5.85 -8.75 -8.25
C GLU A 102 -4.36 -9.07 -8.25
N MET A 103 -3.68 -8.83 -9.38
CA MET A 103 -2.23 -9.05 -9.51
C MET A 103 -1.44 -8.13 -8.57
N TRP A 104 -1.86 -6.87 -8.47
CA TRP A 104 -1.24 -5.93 -7.54
C TRP A 104 -1.43 -6.36 -6.08
N LEU A 105 -2.64 -6.78 -5.68
CA LEU A 105 -2.92 -7.29 -4.33
C LEU A 105 -2.12 -8.55 -3.99
N GLN A 106 -1.86 -9.43 -4.96
CA GLN A 106 -0.95 -10.57 -4.77
C GLN A 106 0.48 -10.10 -4.45
N LYS A 107 0.99 -9.09 -5.17
CA LYS A 107 2.30 -8.49 -4.85
C LYS A 107 2.32 -7.85 -3.47
N VAL A 108 1.28 -7.09 -3.10
CA VAL A 108 1.15 -6.53 -1.74
C VAL A 108 1.20 -7.65 -0.71
N SER A 109 0.45 -8.73 -0.91
CA SER A 109 0.41 -9.87 0.01
C SER A 109 1.77 -10.55 0.14
N GLN A 110 2.54 -10.67 -0.94
CA GLN A 110 3.91 -11.20 -0.92
C GLN A 110 4.86 -10.32 -0.11
N VAL A 111 4.82 -8.99 -0.33
CA VAL A 111 5.60 -8.03 0.46
C VAL A 111 5.26 -8.14 1.94
N LEU A 112 3.96 -8.13 2.28
CA LEU A 112 3.53 -8.28 3.66
C LEU A 112 4.00 -9.61 4.27
N ALA A 113 3.95 -10.71 3.53
CA ALA A 113 4.43 -12.01 4.01
C ALA A 113 5.94 -12.01 4.35
N VAL A 114 6.77 -11.23 3.64
CA VAL A 114 8.21 -11.09 3.93
C VAL A 114 8.44 -10.34 5.24
N HIS A 115 7.69 -9.26 5.48
CA HIS A 115 7.84 -8.41 6.67
C HIS A 115 7.10 -8.95 7.91
N GLN A 116 6.04 -9.73 7.70
CA GLN A 116 5.14 -10.22 8.75
C GLN A 116 5.86 -10.94 9.91
N PRO A 117 6.87 -11.82 9.71
CA PRO A 117 7.54 -12.50 10.82
C PRO A 117 8.25 -11.54 11.78
N TYR A 118 8.92 -10.51 11.24
CA TYR A 118 9.60 -9.50 12.06
C TYR A 118 8.59 -8.64 12.83
N TYR A 119 7.58 -8.12 12.15
CA TYR A 119 6.54 -7.31 12.79
C TYR A 119 5.76 -8.11 13.85
N ALA A 120 5.51 -9.40 13.62
CA ALA A 120 4.87 -10.27 14.60
C ALA A 120 5.71 -10.43 15.88
N GLN A 121 7.04 -10.55 15.78
CA GLN A 121 7.95 -10.58 16.94
C GLN A 121 7.93 -9.26 17.72
N CYS A 122 7.74 -8.14 17.02
CA CYS A 122 7.56 -6.80 17.59
C CYS A 122 6.15 -6.57 18.17
N GLY A 123 5.28 -7.58 18.19
CA GLY A 123 3.90 -7.46 18.65
C GLY A 123 3.02 -6.63 17.72
N CYS A 124 3.29 -6.66 16.42
CA CYS A 124 2.51 -5.99 15.38
C CYS A 124 1.96 -7.01 14.38
N ARG A 125 0.82 -6.72 13.76
CA ARG A 125 0.22 -7.51 12.68
C ARG A 125 0.07 -6.63 11.44
N LEU A 126 0.58 -7.11 10.31
CA LEU A 126 0.37 -6.46 9.02
C LEU A 126 -0.87 -7.06 8.34
N SER A 127 -1.64 -6.20 7.69
CA SER A 127 -2.75 -6.60 6.84
C SER A 127 -2.93 -5.58 5.72
N VAL A 128 -3.48 -6.02 4.60
CA VAL A 128 -3.94 -5.13 3.54
C VAL A 128 -5.46 -5.03 3.63
N GLU A 129 -5.97 -3.81 3.57
CA GLU A 129 -7.39 -3.54 3.64
C GLU A 129 -7.79 -2.63 2.47
N SER A 130 -9.06 -2.69 2.09
CA SER A 130 -9.57 -1.86 1.00
C SER A 130 -11.03 -1.50 1.22
N VAL A 131 -11.38 -0.25 0.90
CA VAL A 131 -12.76 0.26 0.94
C VAL A 131 -12.94 1.23 -0.23
N HIS A 132 -13.99 1.02 -1.02
CA HIS A 132 -14.39 1.90 -2.15
C HIS A 132 -13.25 2.24 -3.13
N GLY A 133 -12.32 1.30 -3.38
CA GLY A 133 -11.19 1.51 -4.29
C GLY A 133 -9.99 2.26 -3.67
N SER A 134 -10.06 2.61 -2.39
CA SER A 134 -8.90 3.00 -1.60
C SER A 134 -8.27 1.76 -0.99
N PHE A 135 -6.94 1.69 -1.01
CA PHE A 135 -6.14 0.59 -0.49
C PHE A 135 -5.17 1.12 0.56
N TRP A 136 -4.95 0.36 1.63
CA TRP A 136 -3.95 0.68 2.63
C TRP A 136 -3.37 -0.57 3.28
N ILE A 137 -2.16 -0.43 3.80
CA ILE A 137 -1.54 -1.42 4.69
C ILE A 137 -1.80 -0.96 6.12
N GLN A 138 -2.40 -1.84 6.91
CA GLN A 138 -2.69 -1.63 8.32
C GLN A 138 -1.68 -2.38 9.18
N ILE A 139 -1.07 -1.67 10.12
CA ILE A 139 -0.19 -2.21 11.15
C ILE A 139 -0.94 -2.13 12.49
N ASP A 140 -1.49 -3.25 12.93
CA ASP A 140 -2.16 -3.35 14.22
C ASP A 140 -1.17 -3.71 15.31
N ILE A 141 -1.18 -2.94 16.39
CA ILE A 141 -0.29 -3.11 17.53
C ILE A 141 -1.01 -3.95 18.58
N VAL A 142 -0.44 -5.12 18.90
CA VAL A 142 -0.95 -6.02 19.94
C VAL A 142 -0.55 -5.45 21.32
N PRO A 143 -1.52 -5.06 22.18
CA PRO A 143 -1.22 -4.43 23.47
C PRO A 143 -0.59 -5.39 24.48
N ALA A 144 -0.89 -6.69 24.35
CA ALA A 144 -0.59 -7.71 25.36
C ALA A 144 0.82 -8.28 25.28
N MET A 145 1.59 -7.99 24.23
CA MET A 145 2.96 -8.46 24.12
C MET A 145 3.87 -7.55 24.95
N PRO A 146 4.55 -8.05 26.00
CA PRO A 146 5.59 -7.28 26.66
C PRO A 146 6.61 -6.90 25.61
N MET A 147 6.99 -5.61 25.57
CA MET A 147 8.00 -5.15 24.62
C MET A 147 9.23 -6.03 24.82
N PRO A 148 9.66 -6.80 23.80
CA PRO A 148 10.90 -7.54 23.94
C PRO A 148 11.99 -6.51 24.29
N PRO A 149 12.92 -6.82 25.20
CA PRO A 149 14.06 -5.94 25.43
C PRO A 149 14.65 -5.64 24.06
N MET A 150 14.83 -4.36 23.72
CA MET A 150 15.33 -3.95 22.40
C MET A 150 16.58 -4.75 22.09
N MET A 151 16.42 -5.84 21.34
CA MET A 151 17.53 -6.60 20.83
C MET A 151 18.08 -5.69 19.76
N MET A 152 19.23 -5.08 20.05
CA MET A 152 20.03 -4.51 18.96
C MET A 152 20.13 -5.62 17.90
N PRO A 153 19.74 -5.34 16.65
CA PRO A 153 19.87 -6.33 15.60
C PRO A 153 21.31 -6.83 15.64
N ALA A 154 21.50 -8.13 15.86
CA ALA A 154 22.83 -8.69 15.88
C ALA A 154 23.54 -8.25 14.58
N PRO A 155 24.72 -7.62 14.67
CA PRO A 155 25.39 -7.08 13.49
C PRO A 155 25.53 -8.20 12.45
N GLY A 156 24.84 -8.03 11.32
CA GLY A 156 24.91 -8.97 10.20
C GLY A 156 23.68 -9.86 9.97
N PHE A 157 22.51 -9.63 10.59
CA PHE A 157 21.27 -10.17 10.00
C PHE A 157 20.96 -9.38 8.72
N PRO A 158 21.09 -9.96 7.52
CA PRO A 158 20.62 -9.30 6.32
C PRO A 158 19.10 -9.18 6.47
N TYR A 159 18.58 -7.95 6.44
CA TYR A 159 17.16 -7.78 6.15
C TYR A 159 16.91 -8.47 4.81
N PRO A 160 15.86 -9.29 4.68
CA PRO A 160 15.53 -9.93 3.42
C PRO A 160 15.20 -8.82 2.42
N THR A 161 16.19 -8.44 1.61
CA THR A 161 15.94 -7.67 0.41
C THR A 161 15.27 -8.61 -0.56
N LEU A 162 14.11 -8.21 -1.08
CA LEU A 162 13.52 -8.91 -2.21
C LEU A 162 14.58 -9.01 -3.31
N PRO A 163 14.79 -10.20 -3.91
CA PRO A 163 15.71 -10.31 -5.02
C PRO A 163 15.28 -9.32 -6.11
N PRO A 164 16.23 -8.68 -6.81
CA PRO A 164 15.91 -7.71 -7.85
C PRO A 164 14.96 -8.36 -8.86
N GLN A 165 13.74 -7.82 -8.99
CA GLN A 165 12.81 -8.30 -9.99
C GLN A 165 13.43 -8.01 -11.37
N LYS A 166 13.72 -9.06 -12.14
CA LYS A 166 14.10 -8.92 -13.55
C LYS A 166 12.84 -8.45 -14.29
N GLY A 167 12.82 -7.16 -14.65
CA GLY A 167 11.82 -6.57 -15.53
C GLY A 167 11.93 -7.10 -16.96
#